data_AF-A0A355XVX8-F1
#
_entry.id   AF-A0A355XVX8-F1
#
_cell.length_a   1.000
_cell.length_b   1.000
_cell.length_c   1.000
_cell.angle_alpha   90.00
_cell.angle_beta   90.00
_cell.angle_gamma   90.00
#
_symmetry.space_group_name_H-M   'P 1'
#
loop_
_entity.id
_entity.type
_entity.pdbx_description
1 polymer ?
#
loop_
_entity_poly.entity_id
_entity_poly.type
_entity_poly.pdbx_seq_one_letter_code
_entity_poly.pdbx_strand_id
1 'polypeptide(L)'
;MGKPPRGAVVMPPTEKKHGCFHRLMVTALCCVAIVFLAVRYCDSERHYTAQDVNVSDDTSHQRGQAPLDAIQDEEQEADTATAEASSSDEELPSWVEGSWHADTDYGGIDVTISGNTIAETEGDETSKGTFHYRGNTLYCDFGDGETFTYRLDPDKHRIDAGRGVYMDKVR
;
A
#
# COMPACT_ATOMS: atom_id res chain seq x y z
N MET A 1 28.01 78.74 27.96
CA MET A 1 28.26 78.23 26.60
C MET A 1 28.50 76.73 26.67
N GLY A 2 27.58 75.93 26.14
CA GLY A 2 27.65 74.47 26.16
C GLY A 2 28.59 73.93 25.08
N LYS A 3 29.40 72.93 25.44
CA LYS A 3 30.26 72.19 24.52
C LYS A 3 29.61 70.82 24.29
N PRO A 4 29.18 70.45 23.07
CA PRO A 4 28.82 69.07 22.79
C PRO A 4 30.05 68.24 22.38
N PRO A 5 30.02 66.92 22.60
CA PRO A 5 31.20 66.05 22.56
C PRO A 5 31.44 65.40 21.19
N ARG A 6 32.72 65.06 21.00
CA ARG A 6 33.34 63.89 20.32
C ARG A 6 32.58 63.27 19.14
N GLY A 7 33.22 63.37 17.97
CA GLY A 7 32.85 62.68 16.74
C GLY A 7 32.66 61.18 16.94
N ALA A 8 31.57 60.67 16.36
CA ALA A 8 31.30 59.26 16.25
C ALA A 8 32.22 58.64 15.20
N VAL A 9 32.93 57.58 15.58
CA VAL A 9 33.58 56.67 14.65
C VAL A 9 32.49 55.88 13.94
N VAL A 10 32.37 56.05 12.62
CA VAL A 10 31.51 55.22 11.77
C VAL A 10 32.19 53.86 11.65
N MET A 11 31.61 52.81 12.23
CA MET A 11 31.98 51.42 11.94
C MET A 11 31.26 50.97 10.66
N PRO A 12 31.92 50.25 9.74
CA PRO A 12 31.25 49.69 8.58
C PRO A 12 30.30 48.54 8.99
N PRO A 13 29.19 48.32 8.25
CA PRO A 13 28.28 47.24 8.55
C PRO A 13 28.97 45.89 8.34
N THR A 14 28.90 45.01 9.34
CA THR A 14 29.25 43.60 9.18
C THR A 14 28.17 42.91 8.35
N GLU A 15 28.45 42.69 7.06
CA GLU A 15 27.64 41.80 6.23
C GLU A 15 27.71 40.37 6.76
N LYS A 16 26.67 39.93 7.47
CA LYS A 16 26.43 38.51 7.69
C LYS A 16 25.89 37.93 6.38
N LYS A 17 26.73 37.26 5.60
CA LYS A 17 26.32 36.46 4.42
C LYS A 17 25.50 35.24 4.86
N HIS A 18 24.26 35.48 5.26
CA HIS A 18 23.34 34.47 5.78
C HIS A 18 22.33 34.02 4.71
N GLY A 19 22.78 33.85 3.46
CA GLY A 19 21.89 33.57 2.32
C GLY A 19 22.29 32.36 1.47
N CYS A 20 23.56 31.94 1.47
CA CYS A 20 24.02 30.88 0.57
C CYS A 20 24.02 29.50 1.24
N PHE A 21 24.46 29.42 2.49
CA PHE A 21 24.57 28.14 3.19
C PHE A 21 23.20 27.51 3.53
N HIS A 22 22.21 28.35 3.87
CA HIS A 22 20.86 27.88 4.15
C HIS A 22 20.17 27.35 2.88
N ARG A 23 20.34 28.03 1.74
CA ARG A 23 19.80 27.57 0.45
C ARG A 23 20.44 26.25 0.01
N LEU A 24 21.76 26.10 0.22
CA LEU A 24 22.47 24.88 -0.12
C LEU A 24 22.07 23.70 0.78
N MET A 25 21.85 23.94 2.08
CA MET A 25 21.32 22.95 3.03
C MET A 25 19.90 22.51 2.66
N VAL A 26 19.02 23.44 2.33
CA VAL A 26 17.63 23.13 1.92
C VAL A 26 17.62 22.32 0.63
N THR A 27 18.43 22.69 -0.37
CA THR A 27 18.53 21.92 -1.62
C THR A 27 19.06 20.51 -1.37
N ALA A 28 20.10 20.35 -0.55
CA ALA A 28 20.63 19.03 -0.21
C ALA A 28 19.58 18.14 0.49
N LEU A 29 18.80 18.71 1.41
CA LEU A 29 17.73 18.01 2.11
C LEU A 29 16.61 17.58 1.15
N CYS A 30 16.19 18.46 0.22
CA CYS A 30 15.23 18.10 -0.82
C CYS A 30 15.76 16.97 -1.73
N CYS A 31 17.04 17.00 -2.13
CA CYS A 31 17.63 15.92 -2.92
C CYS A 31 17.62 14.59 -2.18
N VAL A 32 17.95 14.58 -0.88
CA VAL A 32 17.90 13.36 -0.06
C VAL A 32 16.46 12.82 0.04
N ALA A 33 15.47 13.69 0.25
CA ALA A 33 14.07 13.28 0.29
C ALA A 33 13.59 12.68 -1.06
N ILE A 34 13.97 13.29 -2.18
CA ILE A 34 13.62 12.78 -3.53
C ILE A 34 14.27 11.42 -3.78
N VAL A 35 15.54 11.23 -3.41
CA VAL A 35 16.21 9.93 -3.55
C VAL A 35 15.55 8.88 -2.67
N PHE A 36 15.18 9.23 -1.44
CA PHE A 36 14.51 8.30 -0.53
C PHE A 36 13.12 7.89 -1.04
N LEU A 37 12.35 8.85 -1.58
CA LEU A 37 11.07 8.59 -2.23
C LEU A 37 11.25 7.73 -3.50
N ALA A 38 12.26 8.00 -4.33
CA ALA A 38 12.53 7.21 -5.52
C ALA A 38 12.95 5.77 -5.18
N VAL A 39 13.76 5.56 -4.14
CA VAL A 39 14.10 4.20 -3.66
C VAL A 39 12.86 3.47 -3.15
N ARG A 40 11.97 4.15 -2.42
CA ARG A 40 10.70 3.56 -1.95
C ARG A 40 9.71 3.30 -3.08
N TYR A 41 9.71 4.15 -4.12
CA TYR A 41 8.85 3.99 -5.29
C TYR A 41 9.36 2.88 -6.22
N CYS A 42 10.67 2.75 -6.41
CA CYS A 42 11.27 1.66 -7.19
C CYS A 42 11.15 0.28 -6.52
N ASP A 43 10.88 0.22 -5.22
CA ASP A 43 10.52 -1.03 -4.53
C ASP A 43 9.05 -1.43 -4.81
N SER A 44 8.21 -0.46 -5.21
CA SER A 44 6.79 -0.68 -5.53
C SER A 44 6.53 -1.07 -6.99
N GLU A 45 7.50 -0.92 -7.90
CA GLU A 45 7.33 -1.24 -9.33
C GLU A 45 7.81 -2.64 -9.75
N ARG A 46 8.01 -3.55 -8.79
CA ARG A 46 8.19 -4.97 -9.12
C ARG A 46 6.85 -5.68 -9.00
N HIS A 47 6.40 -6.20 -10.15
CA HIS A 47 5.30 -7.15 -10.37
C HIS A 47 3.98 -6.56 -10.90
N TYR A 48 3.93 -6.31 -12.22
CA TYR A 48 2.80 -6.77 -13.03
C TYR A 48 3.26 -7.03 -14.48
N THR A 49 3.77 -8.22 -14.76
CA THR A 49 3.79 -8.73 -16.14
C THR A 49 2.46 -9.45 -16.34
N ALA A 50 1.50 -8.78 -17.00
CA ALA A 50 0.36 -9.46 -17.57
C ALA A 50 0.91 -10.47 -18.59
N GLN A 51 0.72 -11.77 -18.34
CA GLN A 51 0.83 -12.75 -19.43
C GLN A 51 -0.38 -12.53 -20.32
N ASP A 52 -0.11 -12.12 -21.56
CA ASP A 52 -1.11 -11.92 -22.61
C ASP A 52 -2.02 -13.14 -22.75
N VAL A 53 -3.32 -12.85 -22.74
CA VAL A 53 -4.41 -13.74 -23.12
C VAL A 53 -4.31 -14.04 -24.61
N ASN A 54 -3.96 -15.28 -24.98
CA ASN A 54 -4.21 -15.76 -26.34
C ASN A 54 -5.56 -16.48 -26.38
N VAL A 55 -6.63 -15.73 -26.67
CA VAL A 55 -7.93 -16.29 -27.05
C VAL A 55 -7.98 -16.34 -28.58
N SER A 56 -7.75 -17.57 -29.07
CA SER A 56 -8.32 -18.29 -30.22
C SER A 56 -8.74 -17.52 -31.48
N ASP A 57 -8.19 -17.95 -32.61
CA ASP A 57 -8.93 -18.00 -33.88
C ASP A 57 -8.57 -19.30 -34.63
N ASP A 58 -9.59 -19.96 -35.16
CA ASP A 58 -9.58 -21.29 -35.75
C ASP A 58 -9.85 -21.16 -37.26
N THR A 59 -9.39 -22.14 -38.05
CA THR A 59 -9.84 -22.48 -39.41
C THR A 59 -9.08 -21.91 -40.63
N SER A 60 -8.28 -22.82 -41.22
CA SER A 60 -8.13 -23.14 -42.67
C SER A 60 -7.11 -22.40 -43.57
N HIS A 61 -6.07 -23.14 -44.00
CA HIS A 61 -5.76 -23.54 -45.40
C HIS A 61 -4.24 -23.70 -45.70
N GLN A 62 -3.85 -24.95 -45.95
CA GLN A 62 -2.90 -25.43 -46.97
C GLN A 62 -1.40 -25.01 -46.95
N ARG A 63 -0.53 -26.03 -46.72
CA ARG A 63 0.27 -26.74 -47.76
C ARG A 63 1.75 -26.92 -47.38
N GLY A 64 2.15 -28.15 -47.09
CA GLY A 64 3.56 -28.56 -47.15
C GLY A 64 3.89 -29.89 -46.48
N GLN A 65 3.87 -30.97 -47.27
CA GLN A 65 4.50 -32.29 -47.04
C GLN A 65 3.82 -33.34 -46.13
N ALA A 66 3.25 -34.35 -46.79
CA ALA A 66 3.04 -35.74 -46.33
C ALA A 66 4.33 -36.58 -46.57
N PRO A 67 4.45 -37.88 -46.17
CA PRO A 67 3.48 -38.84 -45.61
C PRO A 67 3.92 -39.49 -44.26
N LEU A 68 3.00 -39.79 -43.33
CA LEU A 68 2.31 -41.09 -43.15
C LEU A 68 3.25 -42.29 -42.91
N ASP A 69 3.43 -42.66 -41.64
CA ASP A 69 3.49 -44.05 -41.20
C ASP A 69 2.92 -44.17 -39.78
N ALA A 70 2.42 -45.38 -39.50
CA ALA A 70 1.20 -45.67 -38.78
C ALA A 70 1.26 -45.70 -37.23
N ILE A 71 0.05 -45.58 -36.69
CA ILE A 71 -0.45 -45.61 -35.30
C ILE A 71 -0.22 -46.97 -34.61
N GLN A 72 0.05 -46.96 -33.30
CA GLN A 72 -0.61 -47.85 -32.32
C GLN A 72 -0.40 -47.41 -30.85
N ASP A 73 -1.50 -46.87 -30.30
CA ASP A 73 -2.15 -47.20 -29.02
C ASP A 73 -1.30 -47.41 -27.76
N GLU A 74 -1.43 -46.50 -26.78
CA GLU A 74 -1.68 -46.86 -25.38
C GLU A 74 -2.66 -45.84 -24.77
N GLU A 75 -3.84 -46.34 -24.41
CA GLU A 75 -4.87 -45.68 -23.62
C GLU A 75 -4.34 -45.38 -22.21
N GLN A 76 -4.46 -44.14 -21.75
CA GLN A 76 -4.48 -43.86 -20.32
C GLN A 76 -5.57 -42.84 -20.03
N GLU A 77 -6.72 -43.36 -19.60
CA GLU A 77 -7.73 -42.62 -18.86
C GLU A 77 -7.06 -41.91 -17.67
N ALA A 78 -7.27 -40.59 -17.56
CA ALA A 78 -7.15 -39.90 -16.30
C ALA A 78 -8.01 -38.64 -16.33
N ASP A 79 -9.15 -38.77 -15.67
CA ASP A 79 -9.94 -37.74 -14.99
C ASP A 79 -9.98 -36.35 -15.62
N THR A 80 -11.15 -36.05 -16.18
CA THR A 80 -11.70 -34.70 -16.16
C THR A 80 -11.91 -34.28 -14.70
N ALA A 81 -10.84 -33.89 -14.02
CA ALA A 81 -10.91 -33.06 -12.84
C ALA A 81 -11.36 -31.68 -13.30
N THR A 82 -12.68 -31.51 -13.37
CA THR A 82 -13.34 -30.20 -13.33
C THR A 82 -12.63 -29.41 -12.23
N ALA A 83 -11.82 -28.43 -12.62
CA ALA A 83 -11.28 -27.44 -11.71
C ALA A 83 -12.47 -26.61 -11.24
N GLU A 84 -13.19 -27.15 -10.26
CA GLU A 84 -14.13 -26.45 -9.41
C GLU A 84 -13.31 -25.31 -8.80
N ALA A 85 -13.39 -24.13 -9.42
CA ALA A 85 -12.97 -22.87 -8.85
C ALA A 85 -13.80 -22.70 -7.57
N SER A 86 -13.31 -23.32 -6.50
CA SER A 86 -13.92 -23.30 -5.19
C SER A 86 -13.65 -21.90 -4.65
N SER A 87 -14.51 -20.94 -5.01
CA SER A 87 -14.69 -19.68 -4.30
C SER A 87 -15.22 -20.01 -2.92
N SER A 88 -14.33 -20.55 -2.08
CA SER A 88 -14.60 -20.64 -0.65
C SER A 88 -14.43 -19.21 -0.15
N ASP A 89 -15.53 -18.47 -0.11
CA ASP A 89 -15.57 -17.18 0.57
C ASP A 89 -15.14 -17.44 2.03
N GLU A 90 -13.95 -16.98 2.38
CA GLU A 90 -13.39 -17.20 3.71
C GLU A 90 -14.27 -16.45 4.72
N GLU A 91 -14.82 -17.16 5.70
CA GLU A 91 -15.63 -16.52 6.73
C GLU A 91 -14.75 -15.69 7.66
N LEU A 92 -15.15 -14.44 7.91
CA LEU A 92 -14.45 -13.57 8.82
C LEU A 92 -14.51 -14.12 10.26
N PRO A 93 -13.38 -14.24 10.98
CA PRO A 93 -13.41 -14.69 12.36
C PRO A 93 -14.25 -13.77 13.24
N SER A 94 -15.17 -14.34 14.02
CA SER A 94 -16.13 -13.57 14.84
C SER A 94 -15.48 -12.62 15.84
N TRP A 95 -14.23 -12.86 16.23
CA TRP A 95 -13.50 -11.97 17.14
C TRP A 95 -13.16 -10.63 16.49
N VAL A 96 -13.14 -10.53 15.16
CA VAL A 96 -12.79 -9.32 14.40
C VAL A 96 -13.92 -8.27 14.43
N GLU A 97 -15.18 -8.69 14.47
CA GLU A 97 -16.30 -7.74 14.57
C GLU A 97 -16.23 -6.92 15.85
N GLY A 98 -16.57 -5.63 15.78
CA GLY A 98 -16.57 -4.72 16.92
C GLY A 98 -15.74 -3.46 16.70
N SER A 99 -15.43 -2.78 17.79
CA SER A 99 -14.64 -1.54 17.76
C SER A 99 -13.22 -1.80 18.30
N TRP A 100 -12.24 -1.21 17.64
CA TRP A 100 -10.81 -1.37 17.86
C TRP A 100 -10.14 -0.01 17.99
N HIS A 101 -9.10 0.07 18.81
CA HIS A 101 -8.37 1.32 19.01
C HIS A 101 -6.87 1.07 19.08
N ALA A 102 -6.09 1.99 18.52
CA ALA A 102 -4.65 2.08 18.73
C ALA A 102 -4.22 3.52 18.99
N ASP A 103 -3.36 3.70 19.98
CA ASP A 103 -2.64 4.95 20.20
C ASP A 103 -1.43 5.05 19.25
N THR A 104 -1.30 6.18 18.55
CA THR A 104 -0.12 6.50 17.74
C THR A 104 0.50 7.82 18.17
N ASP A 105 1.71 8.10 17.69
CA ASP A 105 2.41 9.37 17.95
C ASP A 105 1.66 10.61 17.40
N TYR A 106 0.70 10.42 16.49
CA TYR A 106 -0.07 11.50 15.85
C TYR A 106 -1.55 11.53 16.25
N GLY A 107 -2.00 10.61 17.13
CA GLY A 107 -3.38 10.53 17.58
C GLY A 107 -3.87 9.08 17.72
N GLY A 108 -5.10 8.92 18.19
CA GLY A 108 -5.77 7.62 18.21
C GLY A 108 -6.35 7.27 16.84
N ILE A 109 -6.29 5.99 16.48
CA ILE A 109 -7.01 5.42 15.34
C ILE A 109 -8.11 4.53 15.90
N ASP A 110 -9.35 4.84 15.57
CA ASP A 110 -10.52 4.02 15.91
C ASP A 110 -11.04 3.30 14.67
N VAL A 111 -11.23 2.00 14.75
CA VAL A 111 -11.79 1.18 13.66
C VAL A 111 -13.02 0.45 14.15
N THR A 112 -14.11 0.50 13.39
CA THR A 112 -15.33 -0.29 13.65
C THR A 112 -15.63 -1.21 12.48
N ILE A 113 -15.75 -2.50 12.76
CA ILE A 113 -16.01 -3.55 11.78
C ILE A 113 -17.37 -4.19 12.06
N SER A 114 -18.22 -4.26 11.04
CA SER A 114 -19.56 -4.88 11.11
C SER A 114 -19.96 -5.47 9.76
N GLY A 115 -20.20 -6.78 9.71
CA GLY A 115 -20.42 -7.49 8.45
C GLY A 115 -19.23 -7.31 7.49
N ASN A 116 -19.48 -6.81 6.28
CA ASN A 116 -18.41 -6.47 5.32
C ASN A 116 -17.96 -4.99 5.37
N THR A 117 -18.50 -4.22 6.31
CA THR A 117 -18.27 -2.77 6.38
C THR A 117 -17.22 -2.43 7.42
N ILE A 118 -16.44 -1.41 7.12
CA ILE A 118 -15.41 -0.86 8.01
C ILE A 118 -15.53 0.65 8.06
N ALA A 119 -15.37 1.22 9.23
CA ALA A 119 -15.22 2.66 9.43
C ALA A 119 -13.93 2.91 10.20
N GLU A 120 -13.12 3.84 9.70
CA GLU A 120 -11.88 4.28 10.32
C GLU A 120 -12.04 5.75 10.70
N THR A 121 -11.69 6.09 11.93
CA THR A 121 -11.72 7.46 12.44
C THR A 121 -10.33 7.84 12.93
N GLU A 122 -9.78 8.90 12.34
CA GLU A 122 -8.54 9.54 12.78
C GLU A 122 -8.86 10.99 13.18
N GLY A 123 -8.71 11.30 14.47
CA GLY A 123 -9.15 12.59 15.01
C GLY A 123 -10.67 12.80 14.86
N ASP A 124 -11.07 13.80 14.08
CA ASP A 124 -12.47 14.14 13.82
C ASP A 124 -12.97 13.67 12.44
N GLU A 125 -12.10 13.04 11.64
CA GLU A 125 -12.41 12.59 10.29
C GLU A 125 -12.74 11.10 10.30
N THR A 126 -13.75 10.69 9.52
CA THR A 126 -14.18 9.29 9.44
C THR A 126 -14.34 8.85 8.00
N SER A 127 -13.53 7.88 7.60
CA SER A 127 -13.63 7.18 6.32
C SER A 127 -14.46 5.92 6.50
N LYS A 128 -15.34 5.63 5.53
CA LYS A 128 -16.21 4.43 5.56
C LYS A 128 -16.04 3.66 4.28
N GLY A 129 -15.91 2.35 4.42
CA GLY A 129 -15.60 1.47 3.31
C GLY A 129 -16.20 0.09 3.46
N THR A 130 -15.84 -0.75 2.51
CA THR A 130 -16.10 -2.19 2.55
C THR A 130 -14.77 -2.92 2.54
N PHE A 131 -14.79 -4.20 2.91
CA PHE A 131 -13.61 -5.04 2.80
C PHE A 131 -13.96 -6.44 2.32
N HIS A 132 -12.95 -7.14 1.82
CA HIS A 132 -12.97 -8.59 1.67
C HIS A 132 -11.89 -9.21 2.56
N TYR A 133 -12.20 -10.37 3.12
CA TYR A 133 -11.31 -11.10 4.01
C TYR A 133 -10.63 -12.26 3.28
N ARG A 134 -9.31 -12.36 3.39
CA ARG A 134 -8.54 -13.47 2.85
C ARG A 134 -7.21 -13.63 3.56
N GLY A 135 -6.92 -14.83 4.07
CA GLY A 135 -5.62 -15.19 4.64
C GLY A 135 -5.19 -14.24 5.77
N ASN A 136 -6.01 -14.11 6.80
CA ASN A 136 -5.76 -13.23 7.95
C ASN A 136 -5.57 -11.74 7.57
N THR A 137 -6.20 -11.29 6.48
CA THR A 137 -6.04 -9.92 5.98
C THR A 137 -7.39 -9.34 5.56
N LEU A 138 -7.67 -8.12 6.00
CA LEU A 138 -8.80 -7.32 5.52
C LEU A 138 -8.27 -6.36 4.45
N TYR A 139 -8.77 -6.52 3.23
CA TYR A 139 -8.46 -5.63 2.11
C TYR A 139 -9.59 -4.63 1.96
N CYS A 140 -9.35 -3.42 2.42
CA CYS A 140 -10.36 -2.37 2.56
C CYS A 140 -10.34 -1.42 1.36
N ASP A 141 -11.54 -1.02 0.94
CA ASP A 141 -11.80 0.02 -0.06
C ASP A 141 -12.70 1.07 0.59
N PHE A 142 -12.16 2.28 0.76
CA PHE A 142 -12.84 3.43 1.35
C PHE A 142 -13.47 4.36 0.30
N GLY A 143 -13.40 3.99 -0.99
CA GLY A 143 -13.85 4.81 -2.10
C GLY A 143 -12.76 5.72 -2.67
N ASP A 144 -13.02 6.34 -3.82
CA ASP A 144 -12.13 7.32 -4.46
C ASP A 144 -10.67 6.86 -4.69
N GLY A 145 -10.46 5.54 -4.78
CA GLY A 145 -9.13 4.93 -4.94
C GLY A 145 -8.33 4.80 -3.64
N GLU A 146 -8.92 5.17 -2.50
CA GLU A 146 -8.35 4.99 -1.18
C GLU A 146 -8.55 3.54 -0.71
N THR A 147 -7.43 2.84 -0.52
CA THR A 147 -7.41 1.45 -0.07
C THR A 147 -6.44 1.29 1.08
N PHE A 148 -6.75 0.37 1.97
CA PHE A 148 -5.90 0.04 3.10
C PHE A 148 -5.93 -1.45 3.40
N THR A 149 -4.91 -1.96 4.08
CA THR A 149 -4.82 -3.37 4.44
C THR A 149 -4.57 -3.53 5.93
N TYR A 150 -5.53 -4.14 6.62
CA TYR A 150 -5.39 -4.54 8.01
C TYR A 150 -4.97 -6.01 8.10
N ARG A 151 -3.93 -6.31 8.89
CA ARG A 151 -3.50 -7.70 9.10
C ARG A 151 -4.02 -8.20 10.45
N LEU A 152 -4.58 -9.40 10.48
CA LEU A 152 -5.05 -10.03 11.70
C LEU A 152 -3.89 -10.80 12.36
N ASP A 153 -3.82 -10.74 13.69
CA ASP A 153 -3.02 -11.63 14.54
C ASP A 153 -3.99 -12.56 15.29
N PRO A 154 -4.35 -13.74 14.73
CA PRO A 154 -5.30 -14.65 15.35
C PRO A 154 -4.83 -15.20 16.69
N ASP A 155 -3.51 -15.34 16.89
CA ASP A 155 -2.95 -15.87 18.13
C ASP A 155 -3.18 -14.93 19.31
N LYS A 156 -3.21 -13.61 19.05
CA LYS A 156 -3.41 -12.57 20.06
C LYS A 156 -4.77 -11.89 19.99
N HIS A 157 -5.60 -12.22 19.00
CA HIS A 157 -6.84 -11.53 18.66
C HIS A 157 -6.63 -10.01 18.56
N ARG A 158 -5.68 -9.60 17.72
CA ARG A 158 -5.36 -8.19 17.46
C ARG A 158 -5.42 -7.87 15.98
N ILE A 159 -5.57 -6.59 15.67
CA ILE A 159 -5.51 -6.07 14.31
C ILE A 159 -4.25 -5.21 14.19
N ASP A 160 -3.43 -5.45 13.18
CA ASP A 160 -2.29 -4.60 12.80
C ASP A 160 -2.79 -3.55 11.80
N ALA A 161 -2.84 -2.30 12.24
CA ALA A 161 -3.16 -1.11 11.46
C ALA A 161 -1.95 -0.61 10.64
N GLY A 162 -1.06 -1.53 10.25
CA GLY A 162 0.14 -1.25 9.50
C GLY A 162 1.33 -0.87 10.38
N ARG A 163 2.53 -1.16 9.87
CA ARG A 163 3.82 -0.82 10.50
C ARG A 163 3.98 -1.34 11.94
N GLY A 164 3.22 -2.38 12.32
CA GLY A 164 3.27 -2.97 13.66
C GLY A 164 2.48 -2.18 14.72
N VAL A 165 1.60 -1.28 14.29
CA VAL A 165 0.64 -0.61 15.17
C VAL A 165 -0.50 -1.58 15.43
N TYR A 166 -0.51 -2.19 16.61
CA TYR A 166 -1.56 -3.14 16.98
C TYR A 166 -2.71 -2.44 17.68
N MET A 167 -3.92 -2.74 17.24
CA MET A 167 -5.17 -2.31 17.83
C MET A 167 -5.64 -3.33 18.86
N ASP A 168 -6.12 -2.83 19.99
CA ASP A 168 -6.83 -3.63 21.00
C ASP A 168 -8.34 -3.39 20.87
N LYS A 169 -9.12 -4.42 21.22
CA LYS A 169 -10.58 -4.37 21.13
C LYS A 169 -11.16 -3.52 22.25
N VAL A 170 -12.09 -2.64 21.90
CA VAL A 170 -12.76 -1.72 22.83
C VAL A 170 -14.18 -2.17 23.14
N ARG A 171 -14.93 -2.67 22.14
CA ARG A 171 -16.32 -3.13 22.28
C ARG A 171 -16.58 -4.35 21.41
#